data_AF-A0A9N9P655-F1
#
_entry.id   AF-A0A9N9P655-F1
#
_cell.length_a   1.000
_cell.length_b   1.000
_cell.length_c   1.000
_cell.angle_alpha   90.00
_cell.angle_beta   90.00
_cell.angle_gamma   90.00
#
_symmetry.space_group_name_H-M   'P 1'
#
loop_
_entity.id
_entity.type
_entity.pdbx_description
1 polymer ?
#
loop_
_entity_poly.entity_id
_entity_poly.type
_entity_poly.pdbx_seq_one_letter_code
_entity_poly.pdbx_strand_id
1 'polypeptide(L)'
;HLQMTDTDINIESIAKVQRSKLFPCSLKVDELDIDSKYTRGKKKNPPRWMNSYIVFRRALGLLLKGIKMDGKQLTLLARQMWNESNKYEKEEYKNISLELRKRHRKRYPEFKYGAKR
;
A
#
# COMPACT_ATOMS: atom_id res chain seq x y z
N HIS A 1 -31.42 -8.33 27.68
CA HIS A 1 -29.98 -7.99 27.59
C HIS A 1 -29.59 -8.17 26.12
N LEU A 2 -29.61 -7.08 25.34
CA LEU A 2 -29.25 -7.13 23.91
C LEU A 2 -27.75 -7.37 23.81
N GLN A 3 -27.36 -8.49 23.21
CA GLN A 3 -25.97 -8.74 22.83
C GLN A 3 -25.66 -7.85 21.62
N MET A 4 -24.95 -6.75 21.87
CA MET A 4 -24.31 -5.96 20.82
C MET A 4 -23.13 -6.79 20.29
N THR A 5 -23.24 -7.24 19.05
CA THR A 5 -22.14 -7.95 18.37
C THR A 5 -21.03 -6.97 18.05
N ASP A 6 -19.88 -7.25 18.65
CA ASP A 6 -18.63 -6.51 18.53
C ASP A 6 -18.16 -6.46 17.06
N THR A 7 -18.13 -5.24 16.50
CA THR A 7 -17.32 -4.83 15.34
C THR A 7 -17.44 -5.62 14.04
N ASP A 8 -18.61 -5.54 13.40
CA ASP A 8 -18.61 -5.44 11.94
C ASP A 8 -18.02 -4.07 11.59
N ILE A 9 -16.69 -4.00 11.49
CA ILE A 9 -16.00 -2.83 10.97
C ILE A 9 -16.60 -2.61 9.58
N ASN A 10 -17.51 -1.64 9.48
CA ASN A 10 -18.30 -1.36 8.29
C ASN A 10 -17.33 -0.92 7.17
N ILE A 11 -16.85 -1.91 6.40
CA ILE A 11 -15.78 -1.79 5.40
C ILE A 11 -16.14 -0.72 4.38
N GLU A 12 -17.42 -0.60 4.04
CA GLU A 12 -17.94 0.42 3.14
C GLU A 12 -17.82 1.84 3.70
N SER A 13 -18.04 2.01 5.01
CA SER A 13 -17.87 3.31 5.67
C SER A 13 -16.40 3.74 5.68
N ILE A 14 -15.48 2.79 5.92
CA ILE A 14 -14.03 3.04 5.83
C ILE A 14 -13.63 3.34 4.38
N ALA A 15 -14.13 2.59 3.40
CA ALA A 15 -13.84 2.80 1.98
C ALA A 15 -14.26 4.20 1.53
N LYS A 16 -15.46 4.67 1.92
CA LYS A 16 -15.97 6.01 1.59
C LYS A 16 -15.14 7.13 2.23
N VAL A 17 -14.82 7.03 3.51
CA VAL A 17 -14.06 8.07 4.24
C VAL A 17 -12.62 8.18 3.74
N GLN A 18 -12.04 7.08 3.25
CA GLN A 18 -10.64 7.06 2.81
C GLN A 18 -10.47 7.33 1.32
N ARG A 19 -11.52 7.22 0.49
CA ARG A 19 -11.41 7.47 -0.95
C ARG A 19 -10.95 8.91 -1.26
N SER A 20 -11.47 9.90 -0.55
CA SER A 20 -11.08 11.31 -0.71
C SER A 20 -9.65 11.62 -0.23
N LYS A 21 -9.05 10.75 0.61
CA LYS A 21 -7.67 10.87 1.08
C LYS A 21 -6.67 10.05 0.26
N LEU A 22 -7.18 9.04 -0.45
CA LEU A 22 -6.42 8.18 -1.35
C LEU A 22 -6.38 8.72 -2.78
N PHE A 23 -7.33 9.58 -3.15
CA PHE A 23 -7.43 10.14 -4.50
C PHE A 23 -7.75 11.64 -4.44
N PRO A 24 -6.80 12.53 -4.81
CA PRO A 24 -5.39 12.25 -5.07
C PRO A 24 -4.64 11.80 -3.81
N CYS A 25 -3.57 11.04 -3.99
CA CYS A 25 -2.75 10.48 -2.92
C CYS A 25 -2.19 11.61 -2.06
N SER A 26 -2.72 11.72 -0.84
CA SER A 26 -2.28 12.73 0.14
C SER A 26 -0.88 12.48 0.71
N LEU A 27 -0.36 11.26 0.56
CA LEU A 27 0.93 10.85 1.12
C LEU A 27 2.09 11.15 0.17
N LYS A 28 3.19 11.66 0.71
CA LYS A 28 4.39 11.93 -0.08
C LYS A 28 5.12 10.63 -0.44
N VAL A 29 5.86 10.65 -1.55
CA VAL A 29 6.70 9.53 -1.99
C VAL A 29 7.64 9.06 -0.87
N ASP A 30 8.16 9.98 -0.06
CA ASP A 30 9.02 9.71 1.09
C ASP A 30 8.33 8.91 2.20
N GLU A 31 7.04 9.15 2.45
CA GLU A 31 6.27 8.39 3.44
C GLU A 31 5.94 6.97 2.94
N LEU A 32 5.81 6.84 1.62
CA LEU A 32 5.56 5.57 0.95
C LEU A 32 6.84 4.77 0.69
N ASP A 33 8.01 5.38 0.76
CA ASP A 33 9.28 4.65 0.64
C ASP A 33 9.44 3.68 1.81
N ILE A 34 9.96 2.49 1.51
CA ILE A 34 10.32 1.52 2.54
C ILE A 34 11.82 1.68 2.72
N ASP A 35 12.22 2.33 3.81
CA ASP A 35 13.61 2.30 4.22
C ASP A 35 14.02 0.84 4.46
N SER A 36 15.18 0.49 3.90
CA SER A 36 15.90 -0.77 4.02
C SER A 36 15.96 -1.33 5.44
N LYS A 37 15.85 -0.49 6.47
CA LYS A 37 15.87 -0.86 7.89
C LYS A 37 14.68 -1.73 8.32
N TYR A 38 13.60 -1.77 7.54
CA TYR A 38 12.38 -2.53 7.85
C TYR A 38 12.22 -3.84 7.07
N THR A 39 13.24 -4.31 6.36
CA THR A 39 13.21 -5.66 5.80
C THR A 39 13.18 -6.69 6.92
N ARG A 40 12.01 -7.31 7.13
CA ARG A 40 11.86 -8.45 8.05
C ARG A 40 12.84 -9.55 7.63
N GLY A 41 13.85 -9.74 8.48
CA GLY A 41 14.81 -10.83 8.39
C GLY A 41 16.14 -10.41 7.78
N LYS A 42 17.20 -11.00 8.32
CA LYS A 42 18.63 -10.88 7.98
C LYS A 42 18.97 -11.30 6.52
N LYS A 43 18.13 -10.99 5.53
CA LYS A 43 18.36 -11.37 4.14
C LYS A 43 19.17 -10.27 3.45
N LYS A 44 20.34 -10.66 2.94
CA LYS A 44 21.28 -9.85 2.14
C LYS A 44 20.72 -9.31 0.81
N ASN A 45 19.46 -9.61 0.48
CA ASN A 45 18.87 -9.25 -0.81
C ASN A 45 17.88 -8.09 -0.65
N PRO A 46 17.99 -7.06 -1.51
CA PRO A 46 17.02 -5.97 -1.53
C PRO A 46 15.60 -6.50 -1.76
N PRO A 47 14.58 -5.88 -1.14
CA PRO A 47 13.19 -6.21 -1.44
C PRO A 47 12.88 -5.86 -2.91
N ARG A 48 11.82 -6.45 -3.48
CA ARG A 48 11.35 -6.02 -4.80
C ARG A 48 10.79 -4.60 -4.71
N TRP A 49 10.98 -3.81 -5.77
CA TRP A 49 10.31 -2.51 -5.87
C TRP A 49 8.79 -2.70 -5.85
N MET A 50 8.08 -1.72 -5.29
CA MET A 50 6.61 -1.75 -5.23
C MET A 50 6.03 -1.36 -6.61
N ASN A 51 5.05 -2.13 -7.08
CA ASN A 51 4.19 -1.71 -8.19
C ASN A 51 3.09 -0.74 -7.69
N SER A 52 2.35 -0.13 -8.61
CA SER A 52 1.31 0.86 -8.27
C SER A 52 0.26 0.35 -7.28
N TYR A 53 -0.20 -0.89 -7.41
CA TYR A 53 -1.13 -1.50 -6.46
C TYR A 53 -0.53 -1.68 -5.05
N ILE A 54 0.73 -2.10 -4.97
CA ILE A 54 1.41 -2.25 -3.68
C ILE A 54 1.64 -0.88 -3.02
N VAL A 55 1.95 0.15 -3.80
CA VAL A 55 2.03 1.54 -3.31
C VAL A 55 0.68 1.98 -2.74
N PHE A 56 -0.42 1.74 -3.47
CA PHE A 56 -1.77 2.03 -3.02
C PHE A 56 -2.13 1.31 -1.71
N ARG A 57 -1.88 -0.01 -1.64
CA ARG A 57 -2.13 -0.81 -0.43
C ARG A 57 -1.31 -0.30 0.76
N ARG A 58 -0.08 0.17 0.54
CA ARG A 58 0.74 0.78 1.59
C ARG A 58 0.18 2.11 2.05
N ALA A 59 -0.25 2.98 1.14
CA ALA A 59 -0.92 4.23 1.46
C ALA A 59 -2.16 3.99 2.34
N LEU A 60 -3.00 3.04 1.93
CA LEU A 60 -4.17 2.61 2.69
C LEU A 60 -3.78 2.08 4.09
N GLY A 61 -2.75 1.24 4.18
CA GLY A 61 -2.28 0.73 5.47
C GLY A 61 -1.73 1.82 6.41
N LEU A 62 -1.10 2.87 5.87
CA LEU A 62 -0.64 4.02 6.67
C LEU A 62 -1.81 4.86 7.18
N LEU A 63 -2.81 5.12 6.33
CA LEU A 63 -4.03 5.83 6.73
C LEU A 63 -4.84 5.05 7.78
N LEU A 64 -4.78 3.73 7.74
CA LEU A 64 -5.50 2.83 8.66
C LEU A 64 -4.64 2.35 9.83
N LYS A 65 -3.45 2.91 10.06
CA LYS A 65 -2.52 2.46 11.12
C LYS A 65 -3.12 2.51 12.53
N GLY A 66 -4.13 3.36 12.76
CA GLY A 66 -4.89 3.45 14.02
C GLY A 66 -6.06 2.48 14.15
N ILE A 67 -6.36 1.70 13.11
CA ILE A 67 -7.49 0.76 13.07
C ILE A 67 -6.94 -0.66 13.18
N LYS A 68 -7.48 -1.45 14.12
CA LYS A 68 -7.13 -2.87 14.26
C LYS A 68 -7.69 -3.66 13.08
N MET A 69 -6.87 -3.82 12.04
CA MET A 69 -7.23 -4.52 10.81
C MET A 69 -6.17 -5.56 10.47
N ASP A 70 -6.61 -6.79 10.18
CA ASP A 70 -5.71 -7.85 9.75
C ASP A 70 -5.20 -7.61 8.32
N GLY A 71 -4.03 -8.16 8.01
CA GLY A 71 -3.43 -8.07 6.68
C GLY A 71 -4.33 -8.62 5.57
N LYS A 72 -5.19 -9.61 5.85
CA LYS A 72 -6.19 -10.12 4.91
C LYS A 72 -7.29 -9.10 4.64
N GLN A 73 -7.84 -8.49 5.68
CA GLN A 73 -8.89 -7.46 5.57
C GLN A 73 -8.38 -6.26 4.77
N LEU A 74 -7.17 -5.78 5.06
CA LEU A 74 -6.54 -4.69 4.30
C LEU A 74 -6.37 -5.05 2.83
N THR A 75 -6.04 -6.31 2.53
CA THR A 75 -5.85 -6.77 1.14
C THR A 75 -7.17 -6.84 0.38
N LEU A 76 -8.24 -7.30 1.05
CA LEU A 76 -9.57 -7.35 0.45
C LEU A 76 -10.09 -5.95 0.15
N LEU A 77 -9.98 -5.04 1.12
CA LEU A 77 -10.37 -3.64 0.98
C LEU A 77 -9.55 -2.96 -0.13
N ALA A 78 -8.22 -3.14 -0.13
CA ALA A 78 -7.37 -2.57 -1.17
C ALA A 78 -7.76 -3.06 -2.57
N ARG A 79 -8.08 -4.36 -2.72
CA ARG A 79 -8.51 -4.93 -3.99
C ARG A 79 -9.82 -4.33 -4.47
N GLN A 80 -10.82 -4.23 -3.59
CA GLN A 80 -12.12 -3.64 -3.93
C GLN A 80 -11.95 -2.20 -4.39
N MET A 81 -11.31 -1.35 -3.57
CA MET A 81 -11.09 0.06 -3.90
C MET A 81 -10.30 0.23 -5.21
N TRP A 82 -9.23 -0.56 -5.40
CA TRP A 82 -8.42 -0.49 -6.62
C TRP A 82 -9.20 -0.90 -7.87
N ASN A 83 -10.08 -1.90 -7.78
CA ASN A 83 -10.91 -2.30 -8.92
C ASN A 83 -11.91 -1.20 -9.29
N GLU A 84 -12.50 -0.54 -8.30
CA GLU A 84 -13.41 0.60 -8.46
C GLU A 84 -12.70 1.91 -8.82
N SER A 85 -11.36 1.93 -8.80
CA SER A 85 -10.60 3.13 -9.15
C SER A 85 -10.53 3.33 -10.66
N ASN A 86 -10.68 4.58 -11.09
CA ASN A 86 -10.58 4.98 -12.48
C ASN A 86 -9.11 5.00 -12.97
N LYS A 87 -8.92 5.22 -14.27
CA LYS A 87 -7.58 5.20 -14.88
C LYS A 87 -6.67 6.31 -14.35
N TYR A 88 -7.20 7.52 -14.12
CA TYR A 88 -6.44 8.66 -13.61
C TYR A 88 -5.95 8.42 -12.18
N GLU A 89 -6.83 7.93 -11.33
CA GLU A 89 -6.55 7.49 -9.96
C GLU A 89 -5.40 6.46 -9.95
N LYS A 90 -5.44 5.47 -10.85
CA LYS A 90 -4.38 4.46 -10.98
C LYS A 90 -3.07 5.02 -11.57
N GLU A 91 -3.16 6.01 -12.45
CA GLU A 91 -2.00 6.67 -13.08
C GLU A 91 -1.14 7.40 -12.05
N GLU A 92 -1.76 8.01 -11.05
CA GLU A 92 -1.04 8.69 -9.98
C GLU A 92 -0.18 7.72 -9.15
N TYR A 93 -0.77 6.61 -8.71
CA TYR A 93 -0.02 5.55 -8.02
C TYR A 93 1.05 4.90 -8.91
N LYS A 94 0.84 4.87 -10.23
CA LYS A 94 1.85 4.45 -11.19
C LYS A 94 3.02 5.44 -11.23
N ASN A 95 2.78 6.74 -11.25
CA ASN A 95 3.83 7.76 -11.17
C ASN A 95 4.64 7.66 -9.88
N ILE A 96 3.98 7.51 -8.74
CA ILE A 96 4.65 7.28 -7.45
C ILE A 96 5.49 6.00 -7.48
N SER A 97 4.96 4.91 -8.06
CA SER A 97 5.70 3.64 -8.19
C SER A 97 6.96 3.77 -9.04
N LEU A 98 6.93 4.61 -10.09
CA LEU A 98 8.09 4.88 -10.95
C LEU A 98 9.16 5.66 -10.19
N GLU A 99 8.77 6.66 -9.40
CA GLU A 99 9.70 7.42 -8.56
C GLU A 99 10.34 6.53 -7.48
N LEU A 100 9.54 5.70 -6.80
CA LEU A 100 10.06 4.72 -5.84
C LEU A 100 11.00 3.71 -6.51
N ARG A 101 10.71 3.29 -7.75
CA ARG A 101 11.61 2.42 -8.52
C ARG A 101 12.91 3.13 -8.89
N LYS A 102 12.89 4.43 -9.21
CA LYS A 102 14.12 5.22 -9.42
C LYS A 102 14.95 5.29 -8.14
N ARG A 103 14.33 5.59 -6.99
CA ARG A 103 15.00 5.61 -5.67
C ARG A 103 15.58 4.25 -5.30
N HIS A 104 14.82 3.17 -5.52
CA HIS A 104 15.29 1.81 -5.29
C HIS A 104 16.51 1.46 -6.15
N ARG A 105 16.52 1.82 -7.43
CA ARG A 105 17.68 1.59 -8.31
C ARG A 105 18.91 2.37 -7.87
N LYS A 106 18.75 3.58 -7.32
CA LYS A 106 19.85 4.34 -6.71
C LYS A 106 20.36 3.68 -5.43
N ARG A 107 19.46 3.14 -4.58
CA ARG A 107 19.81 2.48 -3.31
C ARG A 107 20.44 1.10 -3.52
N TYR A 108 20.03 0.39 -4.56
CA TYR A 108 20.47 -0.97 -4.88
C TYR A 108 20.84 -1.09 -6.36
N PRO A 109 21.98 -0.54 -6.78
CA PRO A 109 22.40 -0.54 -8.20
C PRO A 109 22.63 -1.95 -8.74
N GLU A 110 23.07 -2.88 -7.88
CA GLU A 110 23.33 -4.28 -8.24
C GLU A 110 22.07 -5.17 -8.21
N PHE A 111 20.90 -4.62 -7.85
CA PHE A 111 19.68 -5.40 -7.77
C PHE A 111 19.24 -5.87 -9.17
N LYS A 112 19.34 -7.18 -9.41
CA LYS A 112 18.77 -7.84 -10.60
C LYS A 112 17.42 -8.47 -10.25
N TYR A 113 16.40 -8.15 -11.04
CA TYR A 113 15.08 -8.76 -10.89
C TYR A 113 15.13 -10.22 -11.32
N GLY A 114 15.27 -11.13 -10.36
CA GLY A 114 15.16 -12.57 -10.59
C GLY A 114 13.77 -13.09 -10.23
N ALA A 115 13.10 -13.74 -11.18
CA ALA A 115 12.09 -14.72 -10.83
C ALA A 115 12.84 -15.86 -10.13
N LYS A 116 12.55 -16.12 -8.85
CA LYS A 116 12.90 -17.42 -8.28
C LYS A 116 11.99 -18.41 -9.00
N ARG A 117 12.55 -19.16 -9.94
CA ARG A 117 11.92 -20.38 -10.45
C ARG A 117 11.88 -21.41 -9.33
#